data_AF-A0A5J4PX49-F1
#
_entry.id   AF-A0A5J4PX49-F1
#
_cell.length_a   1.000
_cell.length_b   1.000
_cell.length_c   1.000
_cell.angle_alpha   90.00
_cell.angle_beta   90.00
_cell.angle_gamma   90.00
#
_symmetry.space_group_name_H-M   'P 1'
#
loop_
_entity.id
_entity.type
_entity.pdbx_description
1 polymer ?
#
loop_
_entity_poly.entity_id
_entity_poly.type
_entity_poly.pdbx_seq_one_letter_code
_entity_poly.pdbx_strand_id
1 'polypeptide(L)'
;MNGEWLDVFFSSTDTYFSNNNHGLHPKEQLPNFVKWLIQAEILDDTKHRQLTPLGKLLSNLYIDMPDLVWEIIWINLSTNSPIAKWYKEKIDWGYRFSQQNIQELVRNDYPIDSPTTIKNIVYALFRTFRESPIGKMGLLVEQERLRYTKKTYLDLSKEATVYSIYKYAENKGIKAFRVSDLYNSENKQGAYKEFGITKIDIEKHLRSLNSGSNCILTAELNMGLDHITLRDDLSAVETLAILTNMK
;
A
#
# COMPACT_ATOMS: atom_id res chain seq x y z
N MET A 1 2.01 -3.33 12.24
CA MET A 1 3.40 -3.14 11.80
C MET A 1 3.79 -1.72 12.14
N ASN A 2 4.97 -1.47 12.67
CA ASN A 2 5.44 -0.11 12.92
C ASN A 2 6.81 0.11 12.26
N GLY A 3 7.27 1.37 12.25
CA GLY A 3 8.53 1.81 11.68
C GLY A 3 9.72 1.04 12.22
N GLU A 4 9.91 1.10 13.54
CA GLU A 4 11.04 0.48 14.23
C GLU A 4 11.14 -1.03 13.97
N TRP A 5 10.02 -1.74 13.95
CA TRP A 5 10.02 -3.19 13.67
C TRP A 5 10.49 -3.47 12.23
N LEU A 6 10.10 -2.61 11.29
CA LEU A 6 10.52 -2.75 9.90
C LEU A 6 11.99 -2.34 9.71
N ASP A 7 12.45 -1.30 10.41
CA ASP A 7 13.87 -0.90 10.44
C ASP A 7 14.75 -2.06 10.88
N VAL A 8 14.42 -2.68 12.02
CA VAL A 8 15.16 -3.84 12.53
C VAL A 8 15.07 -5.01 11.54
N PHE A 9 13.90 -5.25 10.96
CA PHE A 9 13.72 -6.32 9.97
C PHE A 9 14.62 -6.14 8.75
N PHE A 10 14.58 -4.97 8.10
CA PHE A 10 15.37 -4.72 6.89
C PHE A 10 16.87 -4.58 7.17
N SER A 11 17.27 -4.20 8.39
CA SER A 11 18.69 -4.20 8.79
C SER A 11 19.31 -5.59 8.93
N SER A 12 18.49 -6.64 9.04
CA SER A 12 18.98 -7.99 9.34
C SER A 12 18.16 -9.11 8.70
N THR A 13 17.64 -8.91 7.48
CA THR A 13 16.66 -9.82 6.86
C THR A 13 17.07 -11.29 6.86
N ASP A 14 18.33 -11.60 6.54
CA ASP A 14 18.86 -12.96 6.49
C ASP A 14 18.89 -13.66 7.87
N THR A 15 19.08 -12.88 8.94
CA THR A 15 19.26 -13.39 10.30
C THR A 15 18.09 -13.09 11.23
N TYR A 16 17.08 -12.36 10.78
CA TYR A 16 16.04 -11.79 11.65
C TYR A 16 15.28 -12.86 12.44
N PHE A 17 15.05 -14.03 11.83
CA PHE A 17 14.36 -15.16 12.48
C PHE A 17 15.30 -16.20 13.09
N SER A 18 16.62 -15.99 13.02
CA SER A 18 17.62 -16.95 13.53
C SER A 18 17.80 -16.90 15.06
N ASN A 19 17.39 -15.80 15.69
CA ASN A 19 17.48 -15.58 17.13
C ASN A 19 16.34 -14.65 17.60
N ASN A 20 16.26 -14.39 18.92
CA ASN A 20 15.23 -13.54 19.53
C ASN A 20 15.68 -12.08 19.73
N ASN A 21 16.75 -11.62 19.07
CA ASN A 21 17.30 -10.27 19.27
C ASN A 21 16.50 -9.18 18.54
N HIS A 22 15.44 -9.55 17.82
CA HIS A 22 14.53 -8.61 17.16
C HIS A 22 13.66 -7.77 18.12
N GLY A 23 13.74 -8.02 19.44
CA GLY A 23 13.08 -7.19 20.46
C GLY A 23 11.54 -7.28 20.52
N LEU A 24 10.94 -8.19 19.76
CA LEU A 24 9.48 -8.39 19.73
C LEU A 24 9.07 -9.49 20.69
N HIS A 25 7.94 -9.29 21.38
CA HIS A 25 7.34 -10.34 22.18
C HIS A 25 6.98 -11.55 21.29
N PRO A 26 7.58 -12.75 21.51
CA PRO A 26 7.49 -13.87 20.57
C PRO A 26 6.07 -14.40 20.32
N LYS A 27 5.16 -14.24 21.28
CA LYS A 27 3.79 -14.76 21.21
C LYS A 27 2.74 -13.72 20.80
N GLU A 28 3.02 -12.43 21.04
CA GLU A 28 2.01 -11.37 20.88
C GLU A 28 2.35 -10.41 19.75
N GLN A 29 3.63 -10.12 19.52
CA GLN A 29 4.06 -9.11 18.56
C GLN A 29 4.62 -9.75 17.29
N LEU A 30 5.53 -10.72 17.43
CA LEU A 30 6.17 -11.38 16.29
C LEU A 30 5.16 -12.03 15.31
N PRO A 31 4.15 -12.80 15.76
CA PRO A 31 3.20 -13.42 14.83
C PRO A 31 2.35 -12.39 14.09
N ASN A 32 2.00 -11.29 14.76
CA ASN A 32 1.26 -10.19 14.14
C ASN A 32 2.12 -9.44 13.13
N PHE A 33 3.40 -9.20 13.43
CA PHE A 33 4.32 -8.58 12.51
C PHE A 33 4.55 -9.43 11.24
N VAL A 34 4.79 -10.74 11.41
CA VAL A 34 4.93 -11.68 10.27
C VAL A 34 3.70 -11.65 9.38
N LYS A 35 2.48 -11.63 9.95
CA LYS A 35 1.24 -11.48 9.16
C LYS A 35 1.21 -10.19 8.34
N TRP A 36 1.66 -9.06 8.91
CA TRP A 36 1.76 -7.81 8.16
C TRP A 36 2.77 -7.89 7.03
N LEU A 37 3.94 -8.50 7.24
CA LEU A 37 4.96 -8.69 6.20
C LEU A 37 4.45 -9.56 5.05
N ILE A 38 3.73 -10.64 5.35
CA ILE A 38 3.10 -11.51 4.33
C ILE A 38 2.03 -10.74 3.55
N GLN A 39 1.16 -10.01 4.25
CA GLN A 39 0.12 -9.18 3.60
C GLN A 39 0.72 -8.04 2.76
N ALA A 40 1.92 -7.57 3.10
CA ALA A 40 2.68 -6.61 2.32
C ALA A 40 3.48 -7.26 1.17
N GLU A 41 3.33 -8.58 0.96
CA GLU A 41 4.07 -9.37 -0.03
C GLU A 41 5.59 -9.37 0.19
N ILE A 42 6.08 -9.07 1.39
CA ILE A 42 7.52 -9.11 1.74
C ILE A 42 7.96 -10.55 2.03
N LEU A 43 7.11 -11.32 2.72
CA LEU A 43 7.36 -12.73 3.04
C LEU A 43 6.36 -13.65 2.34
N ASP A 44 6.79 -14.87 2.05
CA ASP A 44 5.98 -15.90 1.39
C ASP A 44 4.81 -16.40 2.26
N ASP A 45 5.12 -16.90 3.45
CA ASP A 45 4.16 -17.47 4.39
C ASP A 45 4.69 -17.51 5.83
N THR A 46 3.81 -17.93 6.74
CA THR A 46 4.10 -17.92 8.19
C THR A 46 5.09 -19.00 8.65
N LYS A 47 5.24 -20.08 7.87
CA LYS A 47 6.02 -21.27 8.19
C LYS A 47 7.45 -21.12 7.68
N HIS A 48 7.62 -20.75 6.42
CA HIS A 48 8.91 -20.65 5.74
C HIS A 48 9.56 -19.28 5.94
N ARG A 49 8.74 -18.21 5.97
CA ARG A 49 9.18 -16.82 6.23
C ARG A 49 10.35 -16.39 5.34
N GLN A 50 10.34 -16.82 4.09
CA GLN A 50 11.34 -16.45 3.10
C GLN A 50 10.96 -15.12 2.45
N LEU A 51 11.98 -14.30 2.15
CA LEU A 51 11.76 -13.10 1.35
C LEU A 51 11.26 -13.47 -0.04
N THR A 52 10.16 -12.85 -0.45
CA THR A 52 9.69 -12.89 -1.84
C THR A 52 10.63 -12.08 -2.74
N PRO A 53 10.49 -12.16 -4.08
CA PRO A 53 11.19 -11.24 -4.98
C PRO A 53 10.94 -9.76 -4.65
N LEU A 54 9.69 -9.40 -4.31
CA LEU A 54 9.36 -8.05 -3.87
C LEU A 54 10.03 -7.72 -2.54
N GLY A 55 9.99 -8.62 -1.56
CA GLY A 55 10.61 -8.42 -0.25
C GLY A 55 12.12 -8.16 -0.34
N LYS A 56 12.83 -8.88 -1.22
CA LYS A 56 14.25 -8.63 -1.52
C LYS A 56 14.47 -7.25 -2.13
N LEU A 57 13.66 -6.89 -3.13
CA LEU A 57 13.72 -5.58 -3.76
C LEU A 57 13.49 -4.46 -2.73
N LEU A 58 12.43 -4.55 -1.93
CA LEU A 58 12.11 -3.54 -0.91
C LEU A 58 13.20 -3.44 0.17
N SER A 59 13.80 -4.57 0.58
CA SER A 59 14.93 -4.57 1.51
C SER A 59 16.11 -3.78 0.98
N ASN A 60 16.44 -3.92 -0.30
CA ASN A 60 17.54 -3.19 -0.92
C ASN A 60 17.21 -1.71 -1.11
N LEU A 61 15.94 -1.38 -1.37
CA LEU A 61 15.48 -0.01 -1.56
C LEU A 61 15.38 0.77 -0.25
N TYR A 62 15.23 0.10 0.90
CA TYR A 62 14.83 0.75 2.14
C TYR A 62 15.82 1.80 2.66
N ILE A 63 17.12 1.60 2.40
CA ILE A 63 18.18 2.51 2.86
C ILE A 63 18.08 3.86 2.12
N ASP A 64 17.87 3.81 0.80
CA ASP A 64 17.94 5.00 -0.05
C ASP A 64 16.56 5.62 -0.33
N MET A 65 15.51 4.81 -0.36
CA MET A 65 14.15 5.20 -0.75
C MET A 65 13.09 4.65 0.23
N PRO A 66 13.18 4.95 1.54
CA PRO A 66 12.26 4.41 2.55
C PRO A 66 10.80 4.84 2.30
N ASP A 67 10.57 6.07 1.85
CA ASP A 67 9.22 6.58 1.56
C ASP A 67 8.54 5.74 0.46
N LEU A 68 9.25 5.49 -0.64
CA LEU A 68 8.80 4.59 -1.71
C LEU A 68 8.46 3.20 -1.16
N VAL A 69 9.34 2.62 -0.33
CA VAL A 69 9.07 1.29 0.25
C VAL A 69 7.77 1.28 1.06
N TRP A 70 7.50 2.32 1.85
CA TRP A 70 6.25 2.43 2.60
C TRP A 70 5.03 2.61 1.70
N GLU A 71 5.15 3.30 0.57
CA GLU A 71 4.08 3.41 -0.43
C GLU A 71 3.74 2.04 -1.02
N ILE A 72 4.75 1.27 -1.44
CA ILE A 72 4.58 -0.08 -1.97
C ILE A 72 3.98 -1.02 -0.92
N ILE A 73 4.41 -0.92 0.33
CA ILE A 73 3.82 -1.67 1.45
C ILE A 73 2.33 -1.34 1.58
N TRP A 74 1.95 -0.06 1.55
CA TRP A 74 0.54 0.32 1.66
C TRP A 74 -0.31 -0.19 0.49
N ILE A 75 0.20 -0.15 -0.74
CA ILE A 75 -0.49 -0.68 -1.93
C ILE A 75 -0.84 -2.17 -1.72
N ASN A 76 0.12 -2.97 -1.28
CA ASN A 76 -0.08 -4.40 -1.05
C ASN A 76 -0.96 -4.68 0.17
N LEU A 77 -0.72 -3.99 1.29
CA LEU A 77 -1.56 -4.13 2.49
C LEU A 77 -3.02 -3.80 2.21
N SER A 78 -3.29 -2.70 1.52
CA SER A 78 -4.64 -2.26 1.20
C SER A 78 -5.34 -3.17 0.17
N THR A 79 -4.63 -4.16 -0.38
CA THR A 79 -5.16 -5.20 -1.27
C THR A 79 -5.35 -6.53 -0.52
N ASN A 80 -4.37 -6.92 0.29
CA ASN A 80 -4.27 -8.27 0.85
C ASN A 80 -4.69 -8.37 2.32
N SER A 81 -4.59 -7.27 3.10
CA SER A 81 -5.02 -7.24 4.50
C SER A 81 -6.51 -6.91 4.59
N PRO A 82 -7.38 -7.77 5.16
CA PRO A 82 -8.83 -7.54 5.17
C PRO A 82 -9.22 -6.19 5.77
N ILE A 83 -8.59 -5.78 6.88
CA ILE A 83 -8.92 -4.52 7.55
C ILE A 83 -8.41 -3.29 6.79
N ALA A 84 -7.21 -3.37 6.17
CA ALA A 84 -6.69 -2.26 5.37
C ALA A 84 -7.48 -2.11 4.06
N LYS A 85 -7.85 -3.23 3.43
CA LYS A 85 -8.74 -3.27 2.27
C LYS A 85 -10.11 -2.68 2.60
N TRP A 86 -10.73 -3.13 3.70
CA TRP A 86 -11.99 -2.57 4.17
C TRP A 86 -11.89 -1.06 4.39
N TYR A 87 -10.82 -0.60 5.05
CA TYR A 87 -10.60 0.83 5.30
C TYR A 87 -10.47 1.64 4.00
N LYS A 88 -9.69 1.12 3.04
CA LYS A 88 -9.54 1.72 1.70
C LYS A 88 -10.88 1.85 0.98
N GLU A 89 -11.70 0.80 1.03
CA GLU A 89 -12.95 0.70 0.26
C GLU A 89 -14.13 1.45 0.89
N LYS A 90 -14.18 1.51 2.23
CA LYS A 90 -15.35 2.01 2.97
C LYS A 90 -15.21 3.43 3.50
N ILE A 91 -13.98 3.92 3.64
CA ILE A 91 -13.74 5.27 4.17
C ILE A 91 -13.33 6.20 3.04
N ASP A 92 -14.23 7.11 2.70
CA ASP A 92 -14.02 8.10 1.65
C ASP A 92 -13.02 9.19 2.06
N TRP A 93 -12.41 9.80 1.05
CA TRP A 93 -11.57 10.99 1.21
C TRP A 93 -12.39 12.14 1.78
N GLY A 94 -11.86 12.84 2.79
CA GLY A 94 -12.55 13.92 3.50
C GLY A 94 -13.55 13.45 4.58
N TYR A 95 -13.83 12.15 4.71
CA TYR A 95 -14.67 11.65 5.78
C TYR A 95 -14.02 11.91 7.14
N ARG A 96 -14.78 12.45 8.09
CA ARG A 96 -14.32 12.69 9.48
C ARG A 96 -14.73 11.51 10.35
N PHE A 97 -13.76 10.91 11.06
CA PHE A 97 -13.99 9.72 11.87
C PHE A 97 -13.15 9.72 13.15
N SER A 98 -13.58 8.92 14.13
CA SER A 98 -12.75 8.49 15.24
C SER A 98 -12.44 6.99 15.10
N GLN A 99 -11.48 6.49 15.89
CA GLN A 99 -11.23 5.04 15.96
C GLN A 99 -12.46 4.26 16.44
N GLN A 100 -13.31 4.86 17.28
CA GLN A 100 -14.55 4.23 17.71
C GLN A 100 -15.56 4.16 16.56
N ASN A 101 -15.70 5.22 15.76
CA ASN A 101 -16.60 5.20 14.61
C ASN A 101 -16.17 4.13 13.59
N ILE A 102 -14.86 3.96 13.37
CA ILE A 102 -14.38 2.86 12.52
C ILE A 102 -14.72 1.48 13.10
N GLN A 103 -14.60 1.28 14.42
CA GLN A 103 -15.01 0.02 15.06
C GLN A 103 -16.51 -0.27 14.87
N GLU A 104 -17.36 0.74 15.00
CA GLU A 104 -18.80 0.61 14.79
C GLU A 104 -19.14 0.25 13.33
N LEU A 105 -18.49 0.90 12.37
CA LEU A 105 -18.68 0.62 10.94
C LEU A 105 -18.23 -0.79 10.58
N VAL A 106 -17.07 -1.24 11.05
CA VAL A 106 -16.59 -2.62 10.83
C VAL A 106 -17.56 -3.62 11.47
N ARG A 107 -18.02 -3.36 12.70
CA ARG A 107 -18.97 -4.24 13.38
C ARG A 107 -20.29 -4.39 12.61
N ASN A 108 -20.77 -3.32 11.98
CA ASN A 108 -21.99 -3.36 11.17
C ASN A 108 -21.80 -4.20 9.90
N ASP A 109 -20.62 -4.15 9.27
CA ASP A 109 -20.29 -4.96 8.10
C ASP A 109 -19.96 -6.43 8.46
N TYR A 110 -19.53 -6.70 9.70
CA TYR A 110 -19.14 -8.02 10.21
C TYR A 110 -19.84 -8.36 11.55
N PRO A 111 -21.18 -8.53 11.57
CA PRO A 111 -21.94 -8.69 12.81
C PRO A 111 -21.70 -10.03 13.53
N ILE A 112 -21.11 -11.02 12.84
CA ILE A 112 -20.80 -12.35 13.38
C ILE A 112 -19.55 -12.32 14.27
N ASP A 113 -18.62 -11.41 14.01
CA ASP A 113 -17.37 -11.31 14.75
C ASP A 113 -17.57 -10.71 16.14
N SER A 114 -16.80 -11.22 17.11
CA SER A 114 -16.91 -10.73 18.49
C SER A 114 -16.47 -9.25 18.59
N PRO A 115 -17.09 -8.45 19.49
CA PRO A 115 -16.68 -7.06 19.71
C PRO A 115 -15.19 -6.91 20.04
N THR A 116 -14.62 -7.87 20.78
CA THR A 116 -13.20 -7.92 21.13
C THR A 116 -12.33 -8.14 19.89
N THR A 117 -12.72 -9.05 19.00
CA THR A 117 -12.01 -9.31 17.74
C THR A 117 -11.97 -8.05 16.87
N ILE A 118 -13.13 -7.41 16.66
CA ILE A 118 -13.24 -6.17 15.88
C ILE A 118 -12.38 -5.06 16.49
N LYS A 119 -12.47 -4.86 17.82
CA LYS A 119 -11.65 -3.88 18.53
C LYS A 119 -10.15 -4.11 18.30
N ASN A 120 -9.69 -5.35 18.40
CA ASN A 120 -8.27 -5.69 18.24
C ASN A 120 -7.78 -5.47 16.80
N ILE A 121 -8.59 -5.84 15.81
CA ILE A 121 -8.27 -5.67 14.39
C ILE A 121 -8.20 -4.18 14.02
N VAL A 122 -9.18 -3.37 14.42
CA VAL A 122 -9.17 -1.93 14.16
C VAL A 122 -8.04 -1.25 14.93
N TYR A 123 -7.79 -1.64 16.17
CA TYR A 123 -6.66 -1.14 16.95
C TYR A 123 -5.33 -1.42 16.24
N ALA A 124 -5.13 -2.62 15.70
CA ALA A 124 -3.92 -2.97 14.97
C ALA A 124 -3.71 -2.09 13.72
N LEU A 125 -4.78 -1.78 12.96
CA LEU A 125 -4.71 -0.85 11.84
C LEU A 125 -4.32 0.56 12.29
N PHE A 126 -5.01 1.12 13.29
CA PHE A 126 -4.72 2.46 13.82
C PHE A 126 -3.34 2.57 14.44
N ARG A 127 -2.85 1.49 15.04
CA ARG A 127 -1.49 1.41 15.54
C ARG A 127 -0.48 1.48 14.38
N THR A 128 -0.70 0.72 13.31
CA THR A 128 0.13 0.80 12.10
C THR A 128 0.15 2.23 11.53
N PHE A 129 -1.01 2.89 11.41
CA PHE A 129 -1.04 4.27 10.92
C PHE A 129 -0.31 5.27 11.82
N ARG A 130 -0.39 5.12 13.16
CA ARG A 130 0.27 6.04 14.09
C ARG A 130 1.77 5.80 14.21
N GLU A 131 2.18 4.54 14.13
CA GLU A 131 3.56 4.12 14.38
C GLU A 131 4.33 3.84 13.08
N SER A 132 3.83 4.23 11.91
CA SER A 132 4.56 4.14 10.64
C SER A 132 4.24 5.35 9.73
N PRO A 133 5.06 5.59 8.69
CA PRO A 133 4.79 6.65 7.71
C PRO A 133 3.44 6.52 6.98
N ILE A 134 2.85 5.32 6.94
CA ILE A 134 1.57 5.05 6.25
C ILE A 134 0.46 6.03 6.69
N GLY A 135 0.32 6.32 7.98
CA GLY A 135 -0.71 7.27 8.43
C GLY A 135 -0.53 8.69 7.88
N LYS A 136 0.74 9.10 7.65
CA LYS A 136 1.10 10.41 7.10
C LYS A 136 0.90 10.49 5.59
N MET A 137 0.71 9.38 4.89
CA MET A 137 0.27 9.31 3.49
C MET A 137 -1.21 9.70 3.32
N GLY A 138 -1.69 10.63 4.15
CA GLY A 138 -3.05 11.11 4.11
C GLY A 138 -4.11 10.17 4.71
N LEU A 139 -3.73 9.00 5.24
CA LEU A 139 -4.69 8.00 5.72
C LEU A 139 -5.20 8.27 7.15
N LEU A 140 -4.42 8.96 7.98
CA LEU A 140 -4.80 9.24 9.37
C LEU A 140 -4.40 10.68 9.76
N VAL A 141 -4.96 11.67 9.08
CA VAL A 141 -4.66 13.09 9.36
C VAL A 141 -5.50 13.59 10.51
N GLU A 142 -4.88 13.83 11.66
CA GLU A 142 -5.53 14.41 12.84
C GLU A 142 -6.06 15.82 12.53
N GLN A 143 -7.34 16.06 12.84
CA GLN A 143 -7.98 17.38 12.75
C GLN A 143 -8.17 17.98 14.14
N GLU A 144 -8.58 17.14 15.08
CA GLU A 144 -8.75 17.45 16.50
C GLU A 144 -8.35 16.21 17.29
N ARG A 145 -8.19 16.34 18.60
CA ARG A 145 -7.83 15.22 19.47
C ARG A 145 -8.72 13.99 19.21
N LEU A 146 -8.10 12.90 18.75
CA LEU A 146 -8.76 11.62 18.42
C LEU A 146 -9.81 11.68 17.28
N ARG A 147 -9.80 12.74 16.47
CA ARG A 147 -10.63 12.91 15.27
C ARG A 147 -9.73 13.06 14.06
N TYR A 148 -9.97 12.21 13.07
CA TYR A 148 -9.11 12.06 11.90
C TYR A 148 -9.91 12.23 10.62
N THR A 149 -9.20 12.48 9.52
CA THR A 149 -9.75 12.44 8.18
C THR A 149 -8.73 11.88 7.19
N LYS A 150 -9.24 11.32 6.09
CA LYS A 150 -8.42 10.98 4.93
C LYS A 150 -8.19 12.22 4.07
N LYS A 151 -6.95 12.55 3.74
CA LYS A 151 -6.58 13.61 2.79
C LYS A 151 -5.74 13.05 1.66
N THR A 152 -5.78 13.66 0.49
CA THR A 152 -4.89 13.31 -0.63
C THR A 152 -3.43 13.34 -0.20
N TYR A 153 -2.68 12.30 -0.56
CA TYR A 153 -1.23 12.28 -0.46
C TYR A 153 -0.62 12.91 -1.71
N LEU A 154 0.07 14.04 -1.54
CA LEU A 154 0.59 14.84 -2.64
C LEU A 154 1.98 14.41 -3.11
N ASP A 155 2.72 13.71 -2.26
CA ASP A 155 4.12 13.34 -2.50
C ASP A 155 4.27 11.91 -3.02
N LEU A 156 3.20 11.32 -3.57
CA LEU A 156 3.23 9.96 -4.11
C LEU A 156 4.31 9.84 -5.19
N SER A 157 5.22 8.90 -5.02
CA SER A 157 6.28 8.69 -6.01
C SER A 157 5.73 8.22 -7.37
N LYS A 158 6.52 8.46 -8.42
CA LYS A 158 6.19 8.00 -9.77
C LYS A 158 6.24 6.48 -9.84
N GLU A 159 7.23 5.89 -9.17
CA GLU A 159 7.49 4.47 -9.05
C GLU A 159 6.29 3.75 -8.40
N ALA A 160 5.79 4.27 -7.27
CA ALA A 160 4.60 3.72 -6.62
C ALA A 160 3.34 3.92 -7.47
N THR A 161 3.24 5.02 -8.22
CA THR A 161 2.13 5.24 -9.17
C THR A 161 2.12 4.16 -10.25
N VAL A 162 3.27 3.86 -10.86
CA VAL A 162 3.39 2.79 -11.88
C VAL A 162 3.11 1.43 -11.27
N TYR A 163 3.68 1.13 -10.11
CA TYR A 163 3.44 -0.12 -9.41
C TYR A 163 1.94 -0.33 -9.12
N SER A 164 1.24 0.69 -8.61
CA SER A 164 -0.21 0.67 -8.37
C SER A 164 -1.01 0.42 -9.65
N ILE A 165 -0.63 1.06 -10.76
CA ILE A 165 -1.26 0.88 -12.07
C ILE A 165 -1.11 -0.56 -12.57
N TYR A 166 0.09 -1.14 -12.43
CA TYR A 166 0.33 -2.53 -12.81
C TYR A 166 -0.43 -3.50 -11.91
N LYS A 167 -0.41 -3.33 -10.58
CA LYS A 167 -1.20 -4.15 -9.65
C LYS A 167 -2.71 -4.07 -9.96
N TYR A 168 -3.21 -2.88 -10.28
CA TYR A 168 -4.61 -2.68 -10.68
C TYR A 168 -4.95 -3.50 -11.94
N ALA A 169 -4.08 -3.46 -12.95
CA ALA A 169 -4.28 -4.16 -14.20
C ALA A 169 -4.17 -5.69 -14.06
N GLU A 170 -3.18 -6.16 -13.30
CA GLU A 170 -3.00 -7.57 -12.95
C GLU A 170 -4.23 -8.13 -12.21
N ASN A 171 -4.71 -7.41 -11.19
CA ASN A 171 -5.89 -7.82 -10.42
C ASN A 171 -7.17 -7.88 -11.26
N LYS A 172 -7.27 -7.08 -12.32
CA LYS A 172 -8.42 -7.07 -13.25
C LYS A 172 -8.23 -7.96 -14.47
N GLY A 173 -7.04 -8.52 -14.68
CA GLY A 173 -6.71 -9.29 -15.88
C GLY A 173 -6.78 -8.46 -17.17
N ILE A 174 -6.49 -7.16 -17.08
CA ILE A 174 -6.51 -6.23 -18.23
C ILE A 174 -5.10 -5.71 -18.50
N LYS A 175 -4.88 -5.19 -19.71
CA LYS A 175 -3.61 -4.57 -20.12
C LYS A 175 -3.75 -3.13 -20.61
N ALA A 176 -4.99 -2.68 -20.79
CA ALA A 176 -5.28 -1.32 -21.19
C ALA A 176 -6.59 -0.83 -20.57
N PHE A 177 -6.65 0.43 -20.18
CA PHE A 177 -7.80 1.04 -19.52
C PHE A 177 -7.72 2.58 -19.59
N ARG A 178 -8.75 3.29 -19.15
CA ARG A 178 -8.74 4.75 -19.10
C ARG A 178 -8.34 5.25 -17.71
N VAL A 179 -7.64 6.38 -17.64
CA VAL A 179 -7.38 7.07 -16.36
C VAL A 179 -8.69 7.30 -15.61
N SER A 180 -9.78 7.66 -16.30
CA SER A 180 -11.11 7.81 -15.71
C SER A 180 -11.61 6.58 -14.95
N ASP A 181 -11.20 5.37 -15.35
CA ASP A 181 -11.67 4.12 -14.72
C ASP A 181 -11.19 4.02 -13.26
N LEU A 182 -10.04 4.63 -12.94
CA LEU A 182 -9.52 4.70 -11.58
C LEU A 182 -10.42 5.52 -10.64
N TYR A 183 -11.21 6.45 -11.20
CA TYR A 183 -12.07 7.40 -10.47
C TYR A 183 -13.55 7.03 -10.51
N ASN A 184 -13.91 5.92 -11.17
CA ASN A 184 -15.28 5.43 -11.18
C ASN A 184 -15.74 5.08 -9.74
N SER A 185 -16.99 5.42 -9.38
CA SER A 185 -17.55 5.15 -8.05
C SER A 185 -17.55 3.67 -7.69
N GLU A 186 -17.75 2.79 -8.67
CA GLU A 186 -17.73 1.33 -8.49
C GLU A 186 -16.32 0.76 -8.38
N ASN A 187 -15.29 1.54 -8.74
CA ASN A 187 -13.91 1.09 -8.66
C ASN A 187 -13.39 1.14 -7.21
N LYS A 188 -12.82 0.03 -6.74
CA LYS A 188 -12.37 -0.16 -5.36
C LYS A 188 -10.84 -0.23 -5.21
N GLN A 189 -10.09 -0.03 -6.29
CA GLN A 189 -8.65 -0.31 -6.35
C GLN A 189 -7.88 0.77 -7.11
N GLY A 190 -6.55 0.75 -7.01
CA GLY A 190 -5.67 1.67 -7.72
C GLY A 190 -5.40 2.97 -6.97
N ALA A 191 -4.47 3.76 -7.52
CA ALA A 191 -3.81 4.86 -6.83
C ALA A 191 -4.78 5.89 -6.20
N TYR A 192 -5.93 6.17 -6.84
CA TYR A 192 -6.94 7.06 -6.23
C TYR A 192 -7.53 6.49 -4.94
N LYS A 193 -7.86 5.20 -4.89
CA LYS A 193 -8.38 4.56 -3.67
C LYS A 193 -7.29 4.39 -2.63
N GLU A 194 -6.05 4.16 -3.04
CA GLU A 194 -4.91 3.98 -2.15
C GLU A 194 -4.43 5.30 -1.51
N PHE A 195 -4.35 6.38 -2.28
CA PHE A 195 -3.67 7.63 -1.88
C PHE A 195 -4.47 8.92 -2.09
N GLY A 196 -5.62 8.85 -2.77
CA GLY A 196 -6.47 10.02 -3.01
C GLY A 196 -5.88 10.99 -4.01
N ILE A 197 -4.87 10.55 -4.75
CA ILE A 197 -4.23 11.31 -5.83
C ILE A 197 -5.29 11.77 -6.84
N THR A 198 -5.16 13.00 -7.32
CA THR A 198 -6.14 13.57 -8.26
C THR A 198 -5.89 13.09 -9.69
N LYS A 199 -6.91 13.19 -10.55
CA LYS A 199 -6.77 12.84 -11.97
C LYS A 199 -5.62 13.62 -12.63
N ILE A 200 -5.52 14.91 -12.30
CA ILE A 200 -4.49 15.81 -12.83
C ILE A 200 -3.09 15.31 -12.43
N ASP A 201 -2.91 14.89 -11.18
CA ASP A 201 -1.62 14.45 -10.67
C ASP A 201 -1.20 13.08 -11.26
N ILE A 202 -2.15 12.13 -11.39
CA ILE A 202 -1.88 10.87 -12.11
C ILE A 202 -1.46 11.16 -13.56
N GLU A 203 -2.20 12.00 -14.27
CA GLU A 203 -1.85 12.35 -15.65
C GLU A 203 -0.48 13.02 -15.74
N LYS A 204 -0.11 13.85 -14.75
CA LYS A 204 1.24 14.44 -14.68
C LYS A 204 2.32 13.37 -14.50
N HIS A 205 2.12 12.38 -13.63
CA HIS A 205 3.04 11.25 -13.48
C HIS A 205 3.18 10.48 -14.81
N LEU A 206 2.06 10.14 -15.44
CA LEU A 206 2.00 9.42 -16.72
C LEU A 206 2.71 10.16 -17.87
N ARG A 207 2.50 11.49 -18.01
CA ARG A 207 3.20 12.29 -19.02
C ARG A 207 4.72 12.26 -18.84
N SER A 208 5.17 12.28 -17.58
CA SER A 208 6.61 12.21 -17.29
C SER A 208 7.23 10.85 -17.63
N LEU A 209 6.43 9.77 -17.58
CA LEU A 209 6.87 8.41 -17.90
C LEU A 209 6.99 8.17 -19.41
N ASN A 210 6.06 8.70 -20.21
CA ASN A 210 6.13 8.65 -21.68
C ASN A 210 7.40 9.30 -22.24
N SER A 211 7.98 10.24 -21.49
CA SER A 211 9.18 10.98 -21.90
C SER A 211 10.48 10.23 -21.55
N GLY A 212 10.39 9.12 -20.80
CA GLY A 212 11.53 8.34 -20.33
C GLY A 212 12.00 7.28 -21.34
N SER A 213 13.27 6.88 -21.24
CA SER A 213 13.92 5.91 -22.13
C SER A 213 13.42 4.46 -21.96
N ASN A 214 12.83 4.12 -20.81
CA ASN A 214 12.20 2.83 -20.58
C ASN A 214 10.69 2.97 -20.75
N CYS A 215 10.20 2.73 -21.97
CA CYS A 215 8.76 2.69 -22.25
C CYS A 215 8.14 1.48 -21.52
N ILE A 216 7.77 1.68 -20.26
CA ILE A 216 7.11 0.68 -19.40
C ILE A 216 5.61 0.72 -19.64
N LEU A 217 5.06 1.87 -19.98
CA LEU A 217 3.66 2.04 -20.37
C LEU A 217 3.55 3.16 -21.39
N THR A 218 2.45 3.16 -22.13
CA THR A 218 2.07 4.23 -23.04
C THR A 218 0.83 4.91 -22.50
N ALA A 219 0.89 6.23 -22.31
CA ALA A 219 -0.26 7.03 -21.87
C ALA A 219 -0.69 8.03 -22.97
N GLU A 220 -1.88 7.87 -23.53
CA GLU A 220 -2.44 8.76 -24.54
C GLU A 220 -3.37 9.78 -23.85
N LEU A 221 -2.81 10.93 -23.48
CA LEU A 221 -3.47 11.93 -22.60
C LEU A 221 -3.79 13.27 -23.30
N ASN A 222 -3.87 13.27 -24.63
CA ASN A 222 -4.07 14.45 -25.45
C ASN A 222 -5.43 14.40 -26.17
N MET A 223 -5.96 15.57 -26.57
CA MET A 223 -7.17 15.66 -27.41
C MET A 223 -8.40 14.94 -26.83
N GLY A 224 -8.51 14.89 -25.50
CA GLY A 224 -9.62 14.21 -24.80
C GLY A 224 -9.44 12.70 -24.63
N LEU A 225 -8.32 12.13 -25.09
CA LEU A 225 -7.90 10.77 -24.75
C LEU A 225 -7.36 10.73 -23.33
N ASP A 226 -7.62 9.62 -22.64
CA ASP A 226 -7.04 9.33 -21.33
C ASP A 226 -6.67 7.85 -21.19
N HIS A 227 -6.16 7.25 -22.27
CA HIS A 227 -5.88 5.81 -22.31
C HIS A 227 -4.50 5.47 -21.75
N ILE A 228 -4.42 4.36 -21.03
CA ILE A 228 -3.18 3.75 -20.53
C ILE A 228 -3.08 2.37 -21.16
N THR A 229 -1.94 2.07 -21.77
CA THR A 229 -1.58 0.74 -22.28
C THR A 229 -0.31 0.27 -21.58
N LEU A 230 -0.38 -0.89 -20.95
CA LEU A 230 0.75 -1.50 -20.24
C LEU A 230 1.47 -2.49 -21.13
N ARG A 231 2.76 -2.70 -20.85
CA ARG A 231 3.50 -3.80 -21.44
C ARG A 231 3.00 -5.13 -20.88
N ASP A 232 2.89 -6.10 -21.77
CA ASP A 232 2.39 -7.44 -21.49
C ASP A 232 3.45 -8.33 -20.83
N ASP A 233 4.73 -8.10 -21.15
CA ASP A 233 5.89 -8.81 -20.65
C ASP A 233 6.36 -8.39 -19.24
N LEU A 234 5.76 -7.36 -18.65
CA LEU A 234 6.14 -6.82 -17.35
C LEU A 234 5.06 -7.03 -16.28
N SER A 235 5.52 -7.33 -15.07
CA SER A 235 4.75 -7.34 -13.82
C SER A 235 5.00 -6.09 -12.99
N ALA A 236 4.13 -5.84 -11.99
CA ALA A 236 4.30 -4.73 -11.05
C ALA A 236 5.70 -4.73 -10.41
N VAL A 237 6.21 -5.89 -10.00
CA VAL A 237 7.54 -6.01 -9.36
C VAL A 237 8.68 -5.68 -10.33
N GLU A 238 8.60 -6.15 -11.57
CA GLU A 238 9.62 -5.87 -12.60
C GLU A 238 9.66 -4.39 -12.98
N THR A 239 8.50 -3.74 -13.08
CA THR A 239 8.45 -2.29 -13.35
C THR A 239 9.08 -1.47 -12.22
N LEU A 240 8.85 -1.84 -10.97
CA LEU A 240 9.48 -1.21 -9.82
C LEU A 240 11.01 -1.37 -9.86
N ALA A 241 11.51 -2.56 -10.17
CA ALA A 241 12.94 -2.82 -10.31
C ALA A 241 13.57 -1.98 -11.44
N ILE A 242 12.94 -1.92 -12.62
CA ILE A 242 13.40 -1.12 -13.76
C ILE A 242 13.46 0.37 -13.40
N LEU A 243 12.41 0.91 -12.77
CA LEU A 243 12.36 2.33 -12.45
C LEU A 243 13.34 2.74 -11.34
N THR A 244 13.66 1.82 -10.44
CA THR A 244 14.60 2.07 -9.35
C THR A 244 16.06 1.71 -9.69
N ASN A 245 16.32 1.29 -10.94
CA ASN A 245 17.63 0.84 -11.42
C ASN A 245 18.24 -0.34 -10.63
N MET A 246 17.38 -1.14 -9.99
CA MET A 246 17.79 -2.34 -9.28
C MET A 246 17.78 -3.52 -10.25
N LYS A 247 18.95 -4.11 -10.50
CA LYS A 247 19.12 -5.31 -11.33
C LYS A 247 19.03 -6.59 -10.51
#